data_AF-A0A6N6KLJ9-F1
#
_entry.id   AF-A0A6N6KLJ9-F1
#
_cell.length_a   1.000
_cell.length_b   1.000
_cell.length_c   1.000
_cell.angle_alpha   90.00
_cell.angle_beta   90.00
_cell.angle_gamma   90.00
#
_symmetry.space_group_name_H-M   'P 1'
#
loop_
_entity.id
_entity.type
_entity.pdbx_description
1 polymer ?
#
loop_
_entity_poly.entity_id
_entity_poly.type
_entity_poly.pdbx_seq_one_letter_code
_entity_poly.pdbx_strand_id
1 'polypeptide(L)' 'MTKIFLFFLLSISILFSCTQDKTSTNSPNIIYILADDLGYGYLGVYGQQKIETPNIDALAESGMRFTQHYSG' A
#
# COMPACT_ATOMS: atom_id res chain seq x y z
N MET A 1 4.10 -0.16 -55.53
CA MET A 1 2.97 -0.01 -54.58
C MET A 1 3.11 -0.93 -53.37
N THR A 2 3.46 -2.21 -53.53
CA THR A 2 3.71 -3.16 -52.42
C THR A 2 4.81 -2.73 -51.43
N LYS A 3 5.92 -2.12 -51.91
CA LYS A 3 7.01 -1.63 -51.03
C LYS A 3 6.61 -0.45 -50.13
N ILE A 4 5.69 0.41 -50.59
CA ILE A 4 5.19 1.56 -49.80
C ILE A 4 4.31 1.07 -48.64
N PHE A 5 3.51 0.04 -48.90
CA PHE A 5 2.64 -0.58 -47.89
C PHE A 5 3.47 -1.28 -46.82
N LEU A 6 4.56 -1.95 -47.22
CA LEU A 6 5.51 -2.58 -46.29
C LEU A 6 6.19 -1.56 -45.37
N PHE A 7 6.57 -0.40 -45.91
CA PHE A 7 7.17 0.70 -45.14
C PHE A 7 6.18 1.32 -44.14
N PHE A 8 4.91 1.46 -44.55
CA PHE A 8 3.86 1.99 -43.69
C PHE A 8 3.52 1.02 -42.54
N LEU A 9 3.50 -0.29 -42.82
CA LEU A 9 3.32 -1.33 -41.80
C LEU A 9 4.47 -1.33 -40.78
N LEU A 10 5.71 -1.22 -41.26
CA LEU A 10 6.89 -1.19 -40.40
C LEU A 10 6.92 0.07 -39.51
N SER A 11 6.52 1.22 -40.06
CA SER A 11 6.37 2.48 -39.31
C SER A 11 5.31 2.38 -38.22
N ILE A 12 4.18 1.71 -38.48
CA ILE A 12 3.12 1.51 -37.49
C ILE A 12 3.60 0.60 -36.35
N SER A 13 4.29 -0.49 -36.64
CA SER A 13 4.85 -1.36 -35.59
C SER A 13 5.86 -0.64 -34.69
N ILE A 14 6.65 0.30 -35.23
CA ILE A 14 7.59 1.08 -34.43
C ILE A 14 6.86 2.04 -33.47
N LEU A 15 5.73 2.62 -33.89
CA LEU A 15 4.93 3.52 -33.05
C LEU A 15 4.24 2.80 -31.88
N PHE A 16 3.90 1.51 -32.03
CA PHE A 16 3.28 0.72 -30.97
C PHE A 16 4.27 0.03 -30.02
N SER A 17 5.57 0.04 -30.33
CA SER A 17 6.57 -0.68 -29.52
C SER A 17 7.05 0.06 -28.26
N CYS A 18 6.67 1.34 -28.10
CA CYS A 18 7.12 2.19 -26.99
C CYS A 18 5.97 2.50 -26.02
N THR A 19 5.39 1.46 -25.43
CA THR A 19 4.57 1.61 -24.22
C THR A 19 5.16 0.70 -23.15
N GLN A 20 6.30 1.13 -22.59
CA GLN A 20 6.73 0.59 -21.31
C GLN A 20 5.88 1.26 -20.24
N ASP A 21 4.82 0.58 -19.80
CA ASP A 21 4.34 0.78 -18.45
C ASP A 21 5.51 0.41 -17.55
N LYS A 22 6.25 1.42 -17.09
CA LYS A 22 7.04 1.29 -15.87
C LYS A 22 6.01 1.01 -14.79
N THR A 23 5.70 -0.28 -14.59
CA THR A 23 5.17 -0.76 -13.32
C THR A 23 6.29 -0.47 -12.33
N SER A 24 6.34 0.77 -11.84
CA SER A 24 7.07 1.10 -10.64
C SER A 24 6.41 0.24 -9.58
N THR A 25 6.96 -0.95 -9.35
CA THR A 25 6.67 -1.75 -8.18
C THR A 25 7.21 -0.93 -7.02
N ASN A 26 6.44 0.09 -6.63
CA ASN A 26 6.69 0.91 -5.47
C ASN A 26 6.35 -0.01 -4.30
N SER A 27 7.31 -0.85 -3.93
CA SER A 27 7.21 -1.65 -2.72
C SER A 27 6.94 -0.68 -1.57
N PRO A 28 5.89 -0.92 -0.77
CA PRO A 28 5.60 -0.05 0.35
C PRO A 28 6.76 -0.14 1.36
N ASN A 29 7.02 0.96 2.05
CA ASN A 29 7.83 0.89 3.26
C ASN A 29 7.01 0.18 4.34
N ILE A 30 7.60 -0.81 5.00
CA ILE A 30 6.97 -1.54 6.10
C ILE A 30 7.62 -1.05 7.39
N ILE A 31 6.81 -0.47 8.28
CA ILE A 31 7.23 -0.06 9.62
C ILE A 31 6.53 -0.98 10.61
N TYR A 32 7.32 -1.73 11.40
CA TYR A 32 6.82 -2.60 12.45
C TYR A 32 7.10 -1.95 13.81
N ILE A 33 6.03 -1.58 14.52
CA ILE A 33 6.09 -0.97 15.85
C ILE A 33 5.63 -2.02 16.86
N LEU A 34 6.53 -2.43 17.74
CA LEU A 34 6.24 -3.35 18.84
C LEU A 34 6.39 -2.60 20.17
N ALA A 35 5.35 -2.64 21.00
CA ALA A 35 5.39 -2.11 22.36
C ALA A 35 5.50 -3.27 23.34
N ASP A 36 6.41 -3.15 24.30
CA ASP A 36 6.59 -4.13 25.38
C ASP A 36 5.52 -3.93 26.46
N ASP A 37 4.98 -5.03 26.98
CA ASP A 37 3.95 -5.06 28.05
C ASP A 37 2.70 -4.17 27.85
N LEU A 38 2.38 -3.79 26.60
CA LEU A 38 1.19 -3.02 26.29
C LEU A 38 -0.06 -3.92 26.28
N GLY A 39 -0.79 -3.93 27.41
CA GLY A 39 -2.08 -4.62 27.51
C GLY A 39 -3.19 -4.05 26.61
N TYR A 40 -4.11 -4.92 26.18
CA TYR A 40 -5.22 -4.60 25.27
C TYR A 40 -6.08 -3.40 25.72
N GLY A 41 -6.35 -3.30 27.03
CA GLY A 41 -7.22 -2.26 27.60
C GLY A 41 -6.55 -0.89 27.81
N TYR A 42 -5.32 -0.67 27.36
CA TYR A 42 -4.61 0.60 27.57
C TYR A 42 -4.79 1.62 26.45
N LEU A 43 -5.27 1.22 25.27
CA LEU A 43 -5.45 2.12 24.14
C LEU A 43 -6.89 2.65 24.07
N GLY A 44 -7.03 3.94 23.74
CA GLY A 44 -8.33 4.63 23.60
C GLY A 44 -9.25 3.91 22.63
N VAL A 45 -8.72 3.43 21.50
CA VAL A 45 -9.50 2.69 20.51
C VAL A 45 -10.15 1.41 21.06
N TYR A 46 -9.61 0.81 22.13
CA TYR A 46 -10.21 -0.35 22.80
C TYR A 46 -11.09 0.00 24.01
N GLY A 47 -11.40 1.29 24.23
CA GLY A 47 -12.38 1.76 25.21
C GLY A 47 -11.78 2.36 26.49
N GLN A 48 -10.46 2.51 26.58
CA GLN A 48 -9.81 3.30 27.64
C GLN A 48 -10.26 4.78 27.58
N GLN A 49 -10.39 5.44 28.73
CA GLN A 49 -10.80 6.85 28.85
C GLN A 49 -9.79 7.76 29.57
N LYS A 50 -8.77 7.20 30.24
CA LYS A 50 -7.82 7.95 31.09
C LYS A 50 -6.52 8.31 30.39
N ILE A 51 -6.03 7.45 29.49
CA ILE A 51 -4.76 7.64 28.79
C ILE A 51 -5.11 8.06 27.36
N GLU A 52 -4.58 9.20 26.95
CA GLU A 52 -4.76 9.70 25.59
C GLU A 52 -3.77 9.01 24.65
N THR A 53 -4.28 8.38 23.59
CA THR A 53 -3.47 7.67 22.59
C THR A 53 -3.75 8.16 21.16
N PRO A 54 -3.81 9.49 20.91
CA PRO A 54 -4.42 10.05 19.71
C PRO A 54 -3.79 9.57 18.41
N ASN A 55 -2.47 9.33 18.38
CA ASN A 55 -1.79 8.82 17.19
C ASN A 55 -2.15 7.35 16.88
N ILE A 56 -2.28 6.51 17.91
CA ILE A 56 -2.68 5.10 17.74
C ILE A 56 -4.16 5.02 17.38
N ASP A 57 -4.99 5.87 17.99
CA ASP A 57 -6.42 5.96 17.68
C ASP A 57 -6.64 6.38 16.22
N ALA A 58 -5.91 7.39 15.74
CA ALA A 58 -5.94 7.81 14.33
C ALA A 58 -5.44 6.72 13.37
N LEU A 59 -4.40 5.95 13.75
CA LEU A 59 -3.93 4.82 12.95
C LEU A 59 -5.00 3.72 12.84
N ALA A 60 -5.74 3.48 13.91
CA ALA A 60 -6.80 2.48 13.92
C ALA A 60 -8.07 2.94 13.18
N GLU A 61 -8.38 4.24 13.18
CA GLU A 61 -9.48 4.83 12.42
C GLU A 61 -9.19 4.86 10.91
N SER A 62 -7.96 5.21 10.52
CA SER A 62 -7.53 5.28 9.11
C SER A 62 -7.12 3.93 8.51
N GLY A 63 -7.05 2.88 9.32
CA GLY A 63 -6.54 1.58 8.94
C GLY A 63 -7.45 0.41 9.33
N MET A 64 -6.82 -0.70 9.66
CA MET A 64 -7.49 -1.90 10.15
C MET A 64 -7.16 -2.11 11.62
N ARG A 65 -8.18 -2.46 12.41
CA ARG A 65 -8.04 -2.80 13.82
C ARG A 65 -8.45 -4.25 14.07
N PHE A 66 -7.58 -5.00 14.74
CA PHE A 66 -7.87 -6.37 15.16
C PHE A 66 -8.35 -6.38 16.61
N THR A 67 -9.54 -6.94 16.86
CA THR A 67 -10.09 -7.07 18.22
C THR A 67 -9.73 -8.40 18.88
N GLN A 68 -9.17 -9.37 18.13
CA GLN A 68 -8.85 -10.72 18.57
C GLN A 68 -7.42 -11.11 18.17
N HIS A 69 -6.42 -10.31 18.58
CA HIS A 69 -5.00 -10.55 18.30
C HIS A 69 -4.28 -11.15 19.52
N TYR A 70 -4.21 -12.47 19.57
CA TYR A 70 -3.61 -13.20 20.70
C TYR A 70 -2.09 -13.29 20.57
N SER A 71 -1.39 -13.08 21.68
CA SER A 71 0.00 -13.51 21.84
C SER A 71 0.05 -14.94 22.37
N GLY A 72 1.07 -15.69 21.93
CA GLY A 72 1.40 -17.02 22.50
C GLY A 72 2.07 -16.92 23.85
#